data_AF-A0A3D2R253-F1
#
_entry.id   AF-A0A3D2R253-F1
#
_cell.length_a   1.000
_cell.length_b   1.000
_cell.length_c   1.000
_cell.angle_alpha   90.00
_cell.angle_beta   90.00
_cell.angle_gamma   90.00
#
_symmetry.space_group_name_H-M   'P 1'
#
loop_
_entity.id
_entity.type
_entity.pdbx_description
1 polymer ?
#
loop_
_entity_poly.entity_id
_entity_poly.type
_entity_poly.pdbx_seq_one_letter_code
_entity_poly.pdbx_strand_id
1 'polypeptide(L)'
;MKHNLKLPDNDNKKLANLCGVLDENIKQIAAGFDISISRKGSSFTLDGNKKETALASQIIESFYHRANQLISQEDIQLLMIQVNKVAPEKLNASPQLLTNKTELQGRTPRQVQYLQSIQRDDINFGIGPAGTGKTYLAVASALDALNREKVKRIVLRSEE
;
A
#
# COMPACT_ATOMS: atom_id res chain seq x y z
N MET A 1 -8.36 -21.87 15.68
CA MET A 1 -9.25 -22.65 14.78
C MET A 1 -8.50 -22.78 13.47
N LYS A 2 -8.33 -23.99 12.96
CA LYS A 2 -7.52 -24.25 11.76
C LYS A 2 -8.38 -24.08 10.50
N HIS A 3 -7.96 -23.20 9.61
CA HIS A 3 -8.52 -23.00 8.29
C HIS A 3 -7.47 -23.42 7.25
N ASN A 4 -7.82 -24.37 6.39
CA ASN A 4 -6.94 -24.83 5.32
C ASN A 4 -7.38 -24.20 4.00
N LEU A 5 -6.48 -23.45 3.39
CA LEU A 5 -6.65 -22.86 2.07
C LEU A 5 -5.73 -23.61 1.10
N LYS A 6 -6.28 -24.08 -0.03
CA LYS A 6 -5.51 -24.71 -1.09
C LYS A 6 -5.64 -23.89 -2.36
N LEU A 7 -4.52 -23.31 -2.80
CA LEU A 7 -4.45 -22.57 -4.04
C LEU A 7 -4.17 -23.51 -5.22
N PRO A 8 -4.46 -23.10 -6.47
CA PRO A 8 -4.10 -23.88 -7.65
C PRO A 8 -2.57 -24.02 -7.77
N ASP A 9 -2.07 -25.25 -7.89
CA ASP A 9 -0.63 -25.55 -8.10
C ASP A 9 -0.12 -25.25 -9.51
N ASN A 10 -0.97 -24.74 -10.39
CA ASN A 10 -0.66 -24.67 -11.82
C ASN A 10 0.31 -23.54 -12.19
N ASP A 11 0.64 -22.63 -11.26
CA ASP A 11 1.51 -21.49 -11.54
C ASP A 11 2.43 -21.15 -10.36
N ASN A 12 3.58 -21.83 -10.31
CA ASN A 12 4.60 -21.63 -9.28
C ASN A 12 5.14 -20.19 -9.24
N LYS A 13 5.09 -19.44 -10.36
CA LYS A 13 5.53 -18.04 -10.38
C LYS A 13 4.57 -17.16 -9.59
N LYS A 14 3.25 -17.37 -9.73
CA LYS A 14 2.25 -16.66 -8.93
C LYS A 14 2.38 -16.94 -7.45
N LEU A 15 2.61 -18.22 -7.08
CA LEU A 15 2.84 -18.60 -5.70
C LEU A 15 4.11 -17.94 -5.12
N ALA A 16 5.18 -17.86 -5.91
CA ALA A 16 6.40 -17.16 -5.50
C ALA A 16 6.17 -15.64 -5.32
N ASN A 17 5.47 -15.00 -6.27
CA ASN A 17 5.12 -13.57 -6.21
C ASN A 17 4.23 -13.24 -5.01
N LEU A 18 3.26 -14.11 -4.71
CA LEU A 18 2.37 -13.99 -3.54
C LEU A 18 3.15 -14.06 -2.23
N CYS A 19 4.05 -15.03 -2.11
CA CYS A 19 4.75 -15.27 -0.84
C CYS A 19 5.92 -14.29 -0.62
N GLY A 20 6.48 -13.74 -1.69
CA GLY A 20 7.64 -12.87 -1.60
C GLY A 20 8.91 -13.62 -1.20
N VAL A 21 9.97 -12.87 -0.94
CA VAL A 21 11.26 -13.42 -0.52
C VAL A 21 11.11 -14.01 0.89
N LEU A 22 11.48 -15.27 1.11
CA LEU A 22 11.42 -15.95 2.42
C LEU A 22 10.03 -15.92 3.12
N ASP A 23 8.96 -15.96 2.34
CA ASP A 23 7.57 -15.88 2.79
C ASP A 23 7.24 -14.59 3.58
N GLU A 24 7.96 -13.49 3.30
CA GLU A 24 7.79 -12.21 4.00
C GLU A 24 6.36 -11.66 3.89
N ASN A 25 5.76 -11.76 2.71
CA ASN A 25 4.38 -11.30 2.47
C ASN A 25 3.37 -12.05 3.35
N ILE A 26 3.55 -13.37 3.49
CA ILE A 26 2.69 -14.21 4.31
C ILE A 26 2.87 -13.89 5.79
N LYS A 27 4.11 -13.63 6.23
CA LYS A 27 4.41 -13.21 7.61
C LYS A 27 3.77 -11.86 7.95
N GLN A 28 3.74 -10.91 7.01
CA GLN A 28 3.09 -9.62 7.22
C GLN A 28 1.57 -9.77 7.36
N ILE A 29 0.94 -10.57 6.49
CA ILE A 29 -0.49 -10.88 6.60
C ILE A 29 -0.77 -11.56 7.94
N ALA A 30 0.02 -12.58 8.31
CA ALA A 30 -0.10 -13.27 9.59
C ALA A 30 -0.06 -12.30 10.78
N ALA A 31 0.91 -11.37 10.78
CA ALA A 31 1.11 -10.41 11.86
C ALA A 31 -0.04 -9.40 12.02
N GLY A 32 -0.64 -8.91 10.93
CA GLY A 32 -1.73 -7.93 11.05
C GLY A 32 -3.12 -8.53 11.24
N PHE A 33 -3.28 -9.84 11.03
CA PHE A 33 -4.50 -10.59 11.42
C PHE A 33 -4.37 -11.26 12.79
N ASP A 34 -3.19 -11.18 13.44
CA ASP A 34 -2.86 -11.87 14.68
C ASP A 34 -3.14 -13.39 14.59
N ILE A 35 -2.71 -13.99 13.47
CA ILE A 35 -2.87 -15.42 13.19
C ILE A 35 -1.54 -16.06 12.81
N SER A 36 -1.44 -17.38 12.97
CA SER A 36 -0.31 -18.15 12.48
C SER A 36 -0.61 -18.72 11.11
N ILE A 37 0.26 -18.47 10.12
CA ILE A 37 0.14 -19.03 8.77
C ILE A 37 1.34 -19.94 8.49
N SER A 38 1.06 -21.19 8.13
CA SER A 38 2.06 -22.17 7.70
C SER A 38 1.82 -22.56 6.25
N ARG A 39 2.88 -22.57 5.45
CA ARG A 39 2.82 -22.92 4.03
C ARG A 39 3.50 -24.26 3.75
N LYS A 40 2.88 -25.08 2.91
CA LYS A 40 3.48 -26.26 2.26
C LYS A 40 3.09 -26.27 0.78
N GLY A 41 3.96 -25.74 -0.08
CA GLY A 41 3.67 -25.61 -1.51
C GLY A 41 2.53 -24.62 -1.78
N SER A 42 1.44 -25.10 -2.37
CA SER A 42 0.17 -24.39 -2.61
C SER A 42 -0.83 -24.45 -1.45
N SER A 43 -0.52 -25.22 -0.41
CA SER A 43 -1.40 -25.43 0.73
C SER A 43 -0.98 -24.52 1.88
N PHE A 44 -1.94 -23.74 2.37
CA PHE A 44 -1.78 -22.78 3.47
C PHE A 44 -2.67 -23.21 4.64
N THR A 45 -2.07 -23.37 5.81
CA THR A 45 -2.80 -23.61 7.06
C THR A 45 -2.75 -22.34 7.88
N LEU A 46 -3.93 -21.75 8.09
CA LEU A 46 -4.13 -20.58 8.94
C LEU A 46 -4.69 -21.04 10.28
N ASP A 47 -4.07 -20.67 11.38
CA ASP A 47 -4.56 -20.93 12.73
C ASP A 47 -4.76 -19.62 13.50
N GLY A 48 -5.98 -19.43 14.00
CA GLY A 48 -6.34 -18.24 14.76
C GLY A 48 -7.84 -18.14 15.01
N ASN A 49 -8.33 -16.91 15.19
CA ASN A 49 -9.75 -16.61 15.34
C ASN A 49 -10.49 -16.84 14.01
N LYS A 50 -11.67 -17.46 14.07
CA LYS A 50 -12.49 -17.84 12.90
C LYS A 50 -12.74 -16.67 11.93
N LYS A 51 -12.98 -15.46 12.46
CA LYS A 51 -13.20 -14.26 11.64
C LYS A 51 -11.92 -13.81 10.93
N GLU A 52 -10.80 -13.79 11.66
CA GLU A 52 -9.49 -13.40 11.13
C GLU A 52 -8.99 -14.37 10.07
N THR A 53 -9.09 -15.68 10.34
CA THR A 53 -8.66 -16.72 9.41
C THR A 53 -9.48 -16.71 8.11
N ALA A 54 -10.76 -16.35 8.17
CA ALA A 54 -11.62 -16.24 6.99
C ALA A 54 -11.31 -14.99 6.15
N LEU A 55 -11.00 -13.86 6.79
CA LEU A 55 -10.57 -12.65 6.08
C LEU A 55 -9.19 -12.83 5.47
N ALA A 56 -8.25 -13.42 6.22
CA ALA A 56 -6.91 -13.69 5.72
C ALA A 56 -6.92 -14.66 4.54
N SER A 57 -7.79 -15.69 4.53
CA SER A 57 -7.89 -16.59 3.38
C SER A 57 -8.43 -15.90 2.13
N GLN A 58 -9.44 -15.05 2.26
CA GLN A 58 -9.96 -14.24 1.15
C GLN A 58 -8.90 -13.28 0.57
N ILE A 59 -8.07 -12.70 1.44
CA ILE A 59 -6.98 -11.82 1.02
C ILE A 59 -5.90 -12.59 0.27
N ILE A 60 -5.48 -13.75 0.78
CA ILE A 60 -4.49 -14.61 0.12
C ILE A 60 -4.98 -15.05 -1.26
N GLU A 61 -6.27 -15.41 -1.38
CA GLU A 61 -6.88 -15.77 -2.66
C GLU A 61 -6.95 -14.57 -3.63
N SER A 62 -7.35 -13.41 -3.14
CA SER A 62 -7.38 -12.17 -3.93
C SER A 62 -5.99 -11.79 -4.43
N PHE A 63 -4.97 -11.94 -3.59
CA PHE A 63 -3.58 -11.73 -3.98
C PHE A 63 -3.11 -12.76 -4.99
N TYR A 64 -3.46 -14.04 -4.83
CA TYR A 64 -3.12 -15.08 -5.80
C TYR A 64 -3.66 -14.77 -7.20
N HIS A 65 -4.88 -14.24 -7.31
CA HIS A 65 -5.44 -13.80 -8.60
C HIS A 65 -4.72 -12.59 -9.19
N ARG A 66 -4.20 -11.68 -8.35
CA ARG A 66 -3.42 -10.50 -8.76
C ARG A 66 -1.92 -10.78 -8.94
N ALA A 67 -1.43 -11.93 -8.50
CA ALA A 67 -0.02 -12.35 -8.51
C ALA A 67 0.57 -12.60 -9.93
N ASN A 68 -0.12 -12.17 -11.00
CA ASN A 68 0.46 -12.08 -12.35
C ASN A 68 1.70 -11.18 -12.37
N GLN A 69 1.79 -10.24 -11.42
CA GLN A 69 2.95 -9.40 -11.16
C GLN A 69 3.41 -9.60 -9.71
N LEU A 70 4.64 -9.16 -9.40
CA LEU A 70 5.17 -9.18 -8.04
C LEU A 70 4.23 -8.43 -7.10
N ILE A 71 3.80 -9.10 -6.03
CA ILE A 71 3.00 -8.46 -4.99
C ILE A 71 3.96 -7.71 -4.09
N SER A 72 3.86 -6.39 -4.13
CA SER A 72 4.67 -5.53 -3.28
C SER A 72 4.16 -5.58 -1.84
N GLN A 73 5.03 -5.27 -0.87
CA GLN A 73 4.59 -5.08 0.51
C GLN A 73 3.55 -3.96 0.64
N GLU A 74 3.60 -2.99 -0.27
CA GLU A 74 2.69 -1.85 -0.32
C GLU A 74 1.26 -2.31 -0.65
N ASP A 75 1.11 -3.24 -1.61
CA ASP A 75 -0.18 -3.83 -1.96
C ASP A 75 -0.80 -4.57 -0.76
N ILE A 76 0.03 -5.27 0.01
CA ILE A 76 -0.36 -5.97 1.24
C ILE A 76 -0.85 -5.00 2.28
N GLN A 77 -0.07 -3.98 2.59
CA GLN A 77 -0.44 -2.96 3.56
C GLN A 77 -1.72 -2.21 3.16
N LEU A 78 -1.88 -1.87 1.87
CA LEU A 78 -3.04 -1.14 1.36
C LEU A 78 -4.32 -1.97 1.50
N LEU A 79 -4.28 -3.26 1.17
CA LEU A 79 -5.41 -4.16 1.39
C LEU A 79 -5.69 -4.38 2.88
N MET A 80 -4.67 -4.41 3.74
CA MET A 80 -4.85 -4.52 5.19
C MET A 80 -5.49 -3.27 5.83
N ILE A 81 -5.26 -2.09 5.26
CA ILE A 81 -5.96 -0.85 5.62
C ILE A 81 -7.42 -0.88 5.13
N GLN A 82 -7.67 -1.36 3.90
CA GLN A 82 -9.04 -1.48 3.36
C GLN A 82 -9.93 -2.39 4.21
N VAL A 83 -9.38 -3.47 4.75
CA VAL A 83 -10.07 -4.39 5.69
C VAL A 83 -10.01 -3.92 7.15
N ASN A 84 -9.52 -2.70 7.40
CA ASN A 84 -9.48 -2.01 8.68
C ASN A 84 -8.68 -2.76 9.78
N LYS A 85 -7.62 -3.50 9.39
CA LYS A 85 -6.85 -4.38 10.27
C LYS A 85 -5.53 -3.80 10.75
N VAL A 86 -4.96 -2.85 10.02
CA VAL A 86 -3.71 -2.18 10.40
C VAL A 86 -4.01 -0.77 10.85
N ALA A 87 -3.73 -0.47 12.12
CA ALA A 87 -3.70 0.90 12.62
C ALA A 87 -2.56 1.66 11.91
N PRO A 88 -2.80 2.90 11.46
CA PRO A 88 -1.89 3.65 10.58
C PRO A 88 -0.52 4.01 11.18
N GLU A 89 -0.24 3.63 12.45
CA GLU A 89 0.97 4.02 13.17
C GLU A 89 2.19 3.11 12.94
N LYS A 90 2.03 1.91 12.36
CA LYS A 90 3.15 0.94 12.13
C LYS A 90 3.89 1.10 10.79
N LEU A 91 3.58 2.12 9.99
CA LEU A 91 4.13 2.33 8.64
C LEU A 91 5.48 3.10 8.68
N ASN A 92 6.53 2.45 9.18
CA ASN A 92 7.91 2.94 9.07
C ASN A 92 8.80 1.86 8.44
N ALA A 93 8.80 1.75 7.11
CA ALA A 93 9.90 1.15 6.35
C ALA A 93 9.81 1.55 4.86
N SER A 94 10.61 2.55 4.49
CA SER A 94 11.36 2.77 3.22
C SER A 94 10.68 2.61 1.84
N PRO A 95 10.82 3.58 0.92
CA PRO A 95 10.19 3.57 -0.41
C PRO A 95 11.09 2.93 -1.49
N GLN A 96 10.48 2.25 -2.47
CA GLN A 96 11.10 2.10 -3.80
C GLN A 96 10.11 2.47 -4.91
N LEU A 97 10.58 3.32 -5.83
CA LEU A 97 9.85 3.83 -6.97
C LEU A 97 9.52 2.70 -7.97
N LEU A 98 8.29 2.69 -8.48
CA LEU A 98 8.04 2.30 -9.86
C LEU A 98 6.97 3.20 -10.50
N THR A 99 7.32 3.59 -11.71
CA THR A 99 6.75 4.58 -12.62
C THR A 99 5.62 3.99 -13.46
N ASN A 100 4.51 4.72 -13.60
CA ASN A 100 3.92 5.15 -14.88
C ASN A 100 2.40 5.39 -14.74
N LYS A 101 1.97 6.57 -15.22
CA LYS A 101 0.62 7.19 -15.13
C LYS A 101 0.32 7.81 -13.77
N THR A 102 0.91 8.97 -13.58
CA THR A 102 0.80 9.85 -12.42
C THR A 102 -0.60 10.48 -12.35
N GLU A 103 -1.60 9.73 -11.93
CA GLU A 103 -2.62 10.38 -11.10
C GLU A 103 -1.90 10.82 -9.81
N LEU A 104 -1.95 12.11 -9.51
CA LEU A 104 -1.35 12.66 -8.30
C LEU A 104 -2.11 12.11 -7.09
N GLN A 105 -1.68 10.97 -6.58
CA GLN A 105 -2.30 10.29 -5.46
C GLN A 105 -1.37 10.34 -4.25
N GLY A 106 -1.91 10.81 -3.12
CA GLY A 106 -1.21 10.75 -1.85
C GLY A 106 -1.02 9.28 -1.45
N ARG A 107 0.20 8.89 -1.13
CA ARG A 107 0.53 7.49 -0.77
C ARG A 107 0.24 7.19 0.70
N THR A 108 0.16 8.23 1.54
CA THR A 108 -0.19 8.12 2.97
C THR A 108 -1.41 8.99 3.28
N PRO A 109 -2.18 8.70 4.34
CA PRO A 109 -3.30 9.53 4.76
C PRO A 109 -2.92 11.00 4.96
N ARG A 110 -1.72 11.27 5.51
CA ARG A 110 -1.19 12.63 5.66
C ARG A 110 -0.92 13.31 4.31
N GLN A 111 -0.40 12.57 3.33
CA GLN A 111 -0.20 13.10 1.98
C GLN A 111 -1.52 13.34 1.25
N VAL A 112 -2.51 12.46 1.43
CA VAL A 112 -3.87 12.65 0.91
C VAL A 112 -4.49 13.89 1.54
N GLN A 113 -4.40 14.03 2.86
CA GLN A 113 -4.89 15.19 3.59
C GLN A 113 -4.19 16.48 3.14
N TYR A 114 -2.87 16.42 2.92
CA TYR A 114 -2.10 17.55 2.39
C TYR A 114 -2.53 17.93 0.96
N LEU A 115 -2.79 16.95 0.08
CA LEU A 115 -3.32 17.22 -1.26
C LEU A 115 -4.74 17.80 -1.21
N GLN A 116 -5.58 17.32 -0.29
CA GLN A 116 -6.92 17.87 -0.08
C GLN A 116 -6.88 19.29 0.46
N SER A 117 -5.97 19.59 1.39
CA SER A 117 -5.82 20.93 1.94
C SER A 117 -5.29 21.91 0.89
N ILE A 118 -4.37 21.48 0.00
CA ILE A 118 -3.94 22.27 -1.17
C ILE A 118 -5.11 22.66 -2.08
N GLN A 119 -6.13 21.81 -2.21
CA GLN A 119 -7.29 22.12 -3.05
C GLN A 119 -8.34 23.00 -2.36
N ARG A 120 -8.38 22.99 -1.03
CA ARG A 120 -9.43 23.66 -0.24
C ARG A 120 -9.01 25.01 0.30
N ASP A 121 -7.77 25.11 0.76
CA ASP A 121 -7.28 26.24 1.55
C ASP A 121 -6.34 27.11 0.70
N ASP A 122 -6.43 28.44 0.83
CA ASP A 122 -5.61 29.39 0.05
C ASP A 122 -4.11 29.32 0.39
N ILE A 123 -3.78 28.98 1.64
CA ILE A 123 -2.42 28.87 2.16
C ILE A 123 -2.27 27.54 2.89
N ASN A 124 -1.21 26.80 2.56
CA ASN A 124 -0.95 25.47 3.10
C ASN A 124 0.49 25.33 3.60
N PHE A 125 0.65 24.80 4.82
CA PHE A 125 1.96 24.50 5.41
C PHE A 125 2.22 23.00 5.39
N GLY A 126 3.18 22.56 4.59
CA GLY A 126 3.65 21.18 4.58
C GLY A 126 4.64 20.92 5.71
N ILE A 127 4.17 20.44 6.87
CA ILE A 127 5.02 20.09 8.01
C ILE A 127 5.23 18.57 8.04
N GLY A 128 6.48 18.13 8.23
CA GLY A 128 6.78 16.72 8.45
C GLY A 128 8.25 16.37 8.24
N PRO A 129 8.65 15.12 8.53
CA PRO A 129 10.03 14.66 8.42
C PRO A 129 10.62 14.88 7.02
N ALA A 130 11.95 15.02 6.93
CA ALA A 130 12.64 15.07 5.64
C ALA A 130 12.31 13.83 4.79
N GLY A 131 12.25 13.98 3.46
CA GLY A 131 11.98 12.87 2.55
C GLY A 131 10.52 12.43 2.42
N THR A 132 9.57 13.04 3.13
CA THR A 132 8.13 12.68 3.07
C THR A 132 7.37 13.26 1.87
N GLY A 133 8.08 13.85 0.90
CA GLY A 133 7.50 14.29 -0.38
C GLY A 133 6.68 15.59 -0.32
N LYS A 134 6.77 16.38 0.75
CA LYS A 134 5.99 17.64 0.94
C LYS A 134 6.18 18.62 -0.23
N THR A 135 7.43 18.93 -0.55
CA THR A 135 7.77 19.81 -1.70
C THR A 135 7.37 19.18 -3.02
N TYR A 136 7.61 17.88 -3.20
CA TYR A 136 7.25 17.18 -4.42
C TYR A 136 5.75 17.21 -4.68
N LEU A 137 4.93 16.91 -3.67
CA LEU A 137 3.47 16.91 -3.78
C LEU A 137 2.93 18.32 -4.03
N ALA A 138 3.47 19.35 -3.36
CA ALA A 138 3.10 20.74 -3.62
C ALA A 138 3.37 21.15 -5.08
N VAL A 139 4.58 20.83 -5.59
CA VAL A 139 4.95 21.11 -6.97
C VAL A 139 4.09 20.32 -7.95
N ALA A 140 3.85 19.03 -7.69
CA ALA A 140 3.01 18.21 -8.54
C ALA A 140 1.55 18.68 -8.57
N SER A 141 1.01 19.15 -7.44
CA SER A 141 -0.32 19.79 -7.39
C SER A 141 -0.37 21.07 -8.22
N ALA A 142 0.67 21.90 -8.13
CA ALA A 142 0.75 23.12 -8.92
C ALA A 142 0.81 22.83 -10.43
N LEU A 143 1.58 21.81 -10.84
CA LEU A 143 1.65 21.36 -12.22
C LEU A 143 0.31 20.78 -12.72
N ASP A 144 -0.40 19.99 -11.90
CA ASP A 144 -1.75 19.51 -12.26
C ASP A 144 -2.72 20.68 -12.44
N ALA A 145 -2.69 21.68 -11.55
CA ALA A 145 -3.52 22.88 -11.67
C ALA A 145 -3.20 23.69 -12.94
N LEU A 146 -1.93 23.77 -13.34
CA LEU A 146 -1.51 24.42 -14.58
C LEU A 146 -1.98 23.65 -15.81
N ASN A 147 -1.81 22.32 -15.82
CA ASN A 147 -2.23 21.45 -16.93
C ASN A 147 -3.75 21.44 -17.14
N ARG A 148 -4.51 21.61 -16.06
CA ARG A 148 -5.98 21.74 -16.08
C ARG A 148 -6.46 23.17 -16.29
N GLU A 149 -5.54 24.09 -16.62
CA GLU A 149 -5.83 25.51 -16.84
C GLU A 149 -6.52 26.22 -15.65
N LYS A 150 -6.43 25.65 -14.44
CA LYS A 150 -6.97 26.26 -13.21
C LYS A 150 -6.16 27.49 -12.78
N VAL A 151 -4.89 27.54 -13.17
CA VAL A 151 -3.98 28.66 -12.91
C VAL A 151 -3.23 29.04 -14.19
N LYS A 152 -2.88 30.33 -14.34
CA LYS A 152 -2.16 30.82 -15.53
C LYS A 152 -0.63 30.77 -15.39
N ARG A 153 -0.11 30.75 -14.16
CA ARG A 153 1.32 30.81 -13.88
C ARG A 153 1.62 30.25 -12.49
N ILE A 154 2.78 29.60 -12.36
CA ILE A 154 3.36 29.16 -11.09
C ILE A 154 4.55 30.09 -10.75
N VAL A 155 4.68 30.48 -9.48
CA VAL A 155 5.83 31.23 -8.96
C VAL A 155 6.53 30.38 -7.91
N LEU A 156 7.81 30.11 -8.11
CA LEU A 156 8.65 29.35 -7.17
C LEU A 156 9.71 30.30 -6.62
N ARG A 157 9.84 30.36 -5.30
CA ARG A 157 10.89 31.12 -4.61
C ARG A 157 11.54 30.18 -3.61
N SER A 158 12.85 29.98 -3.75
CA SER A 158 13.70 29.42 -2.71
C SER A 158 14.30 30.59 -1.93
N GLU A 159 14.30 30.48 -0.60
CA GLU A 159 15.16 31.30 0.25
C GLU A 159 16.49 30.54 0.38
N GLU A 160 17.58 31.26 0.12
CA GLU A 160 18.96 30.82 0.28
C GLU A 160 19.51 31.36 1.60
#